data_AF-A0A974Z0Z1-F1
#
_entry.id   AF-A0A974Z0Z1-F1
#
_cell.length_a   1.000
_cell.length_b   1.000
_cell.length_c   1.000
_cell.angle_alpha   90.00
_cell.angle_beta   90.00
_cell.angle_gamma   90.00
#
_symmetry.space_group_name_H-M   'P 1'
#
loop_
_entity.id
_entity.type
_entity.pdbx_description
1 polymer ?
#
loop_
_entity_poly.entity_id
_entity_poly.type
_entity_poly.pdbx_seq_one_letter_code
_entity_poly.pdbx_strand_id
1 'polypeptide(L)'
;MDRIKEVYNRKESTKSSSIGENIRTARKRKGLNQKELADKLGRTKNVISNWERGDNQPDVEMIARLCSILDVTPNWLLSWNTEPETIDTIAAHNSGITLTQEEQEKVREFAKFLKSQRKG
;
A
#
# COMPACT_ATOMS: atom_id res chain seq x y z
N MET A 1 -3.70 15.83 -29.06
CA MET A 1 -3.80 15.81 -27.58
C MET A 1 -3.22 14.49 -27.11
N ASP A 2 -2.10 14.54 -26.38
CA ASP A 2 -1.30 13.37 -26.01
C ASP A 2 -1.99 12.45 -25.01
N ARG A 3 -2.48 11.29 -25.49
CA ARG A 3 -2.86 10.12 -24.65
C ARG A 3 -1.77 9.70 -23.66
N ILE A 4 -0.52 10.07 -23.94
CA ILE A 4 0.64 9.78 -23.09
C ILE A 4 0.53 10.49 -21.74
N LYS A 5 -0.01 11.72 -21.68
CA LYS A 5 -0.21 12.45 -20.42
C LYS A 5 -1.28 11.80 -19.53
N GLU A 6 -2.30 11.19 -20.14
CA GLU A 6 -3.40 10.54 -19.44
C GLU A 6 -2.99 9.18 -18.83
N VAL A 7 -2.09 8.45 -19.48
CA VAL A 7 -1.50 7.22 -18.94
C VAL A 7 -0.45 7.51 -17.86
N TYR A 8 0.32 8.59 -17.99
CA TYR A 8 1.31 9.00 -16.99
C TYR A 8 0.66 9.39 -15.65
N ASN A 9 -0.53 10.01 -15.69
CA ASN A 9 -1.29 10.37 -14.49
C ASN A 9 -1.94 9.18 -13.75
N ARG A 10 -2.03 7.98 -14.36
CA ARG A 10 -2.64 6.79 -13.72
C ARG A 10 -1.69 6.09 -12.73
N LYS A 11 -0.37 6.35 -12.82
CA LYS A 11 0.66 5.66 -12.02
C LYS A 11 1.03 6.36 -10.70
N GLU A 12 0.41 7.47 -10.33
CA GLU A 12 0.64 8.14 -9.03
C GLU A 12 -0.40 7.82 -7.94
N SER A 13 -1.24 6.78 -8.09
CA SER A 13 -2.22 6.44 -7.03
C SER A 13 -1.75 5.38 -6.03
N THR A 14 -0.44 5.14 -5.89
CA THR A 14 0.11 4.59 -4.64
C THR A 14 -0.05 5.68 -3.58
N LYS A 15 -1.27 5.84 -3.10
CA LYS A 15 -1.62 6.77 -2.02
C LYS A 15 -0.77 6.35 -0.83
N SER A 16 0.39 7.01 -0.65
CA SER A 16 1.19 6.96 0.56
C SER A 16 0.27 7.40 1.69
N SER A 17 -0.40 6.44 2.29
CA SER A 17 -1.45 6.71 3.27
C SER A 17 -0.71 7.01 4.56
N SER A 18 -0.91 8.21 5.09
CA SER A 18 -0.31 8.56 6.37
C SER A 18 -0.85 7.64 7.48
N ILE A 19 -0.09 7.47 8.56
CA ILE A 19 -0.55 6.76 9.75
C ILE A 19 -1.94 7.24 10.21
N GLY A 20 -2.20 8.56 10.14
CA GLY A 20 -3.48 9.15 10.49
C GLY A 20 -4.65 8.68 9.61
N GLU A 21 -4.43 8.58 8.30
CA GLU A 21 -5.43 8.05 7.37
C GLU A 21 -5.67 6.55 7.60
N ASN A 22 -4.62 5.79 7.93
CA ASN A 22 -4.74 4.37 8.25
C ASN A 22 -5.53 4.15 9.55
N ILE A 23 -5.25 4.95 10.60
CA ILE A 23 -6.03 4.95 11.86
C ILE A 23 -7.50 5.22 11.56
N ARG A 24 -7.79 6.30 10.82
CA ARG A 24 -9.17 6.67 10.44
C ARG A 24 -9.87 5.54 9.69
N THR A 25 -9.18 4.95 8.73
CA THR A 25 -9.71 3.88 7.87
C THR A 25 -10.02 2.64 8.70
N ALA A 26 -9.09 2.17 9.52
CA ALA A 26 -9.28 0.99 10.35
C ALA A 26 -10.34 1.23 11.44
N ARG A 27 -10.39 2.42 12.05
CA ARG A 27 -11.44 2.80 13.00
C ARG A 27 -12.83 2.71 12.37
N LYS A 28 -13.00 3.29 11.18
CA LYS A 28 -14.28 3.22 10.44
C LYS A 28 -14.64 1.78 10.06
N ARG A 29 -13.68 0.94 9.68
CA ARG A 29 -13.90 -0.49 9.41
C ARG A 29 -14.38 -1.26 10.65
N LYS A 30 -13.93 -0.89 11.84
CA LYS A 30 -14.43 -1.43 13.12
C LYS A 30 -15.78 -0.83 13.56
N GLY A 31 -16.37 0.07 12.77
CA GLY A 31 -17.63 0.73 13.10
C GLY A 31 -17.52 1.71 14.27
N LEU A 32 -16.32 2.13 14.64
CA LEU A 32 -16.09 3.00 15.79
C LEU A 32 -16.12 4.48 15.38
N ASN A 33 -16.70 5.32 16.22
CA ASN A 33 -16.48 6.76 16.18
C ASN A 33 -15.19 7.12 16.95
N GLN A 34 -14.72 8.36 16.80
CA GLN A 34 -13.46 8.80 17.43
C GLN A 34 -13.51 8.77 18.97
N LYS A 35 -14.69 8.99 19.57
CA LYS A 35 -14.87 8.94 21.03
C LYS A 35 -14.76 7.50 21.53
N GLU A 36 -15.37 6.54 20.84
CA GLU A 36 -15.29 5.12 21.23
C GLU A 36 -13.87 4.56 21.13
N LEU A 37 -13.11 4.95 20.09
CA LEU A 37 -11.70 4.58 20.01
C LEU A 37 -10.88 5.23 21.13
N ALA A 38 -11.16 6.50 21.43
CA ALA A 38 -10.52 7.22 22.52
C ALA A 38 -10.77 6.53 23.88
N ASP A 39 -12.02 6.15 24.15
CA ASP A 39 -12.43 5.48 25.38
C ASP A 39 -11.70 4.12 25.54
N LYS A 40 -11.58 3.34 24.46
CA LYS A 40 -10.80 2.07 24.46
C LYS A 40 -9.30 2.28 24.69
N LEU A 41 -8.76 3.42 24.29
CA LEU A 41 -7.34 3.75 24.45
C LEU A 41 -7.04 4.50 25.76
N GLY A 42 -8.06 4.91 26.52
CA GLY A 42 -7.89 5.76 27.70
C GLY A 42 -7.36 7.16 27.32
N ARG A 43 -7.80 7.69 26.17
CA ARG A 43 -7.41 8.99 25.63
C ARG A 43 -8.65 9.86 25.38
N THR A 44 -8.43 11.11 24.99
CA THR A 44 -9.53 12.00 24.61
C THR A 44 -9.83 11.89 23.11
N LYS A 45 -11.08 12.19 22.71
CA LYS A 45 -11.46 12.29 21.29
C LYS A 45 -10.51 13.22 20.51
N ASN A 46 -10.06 14.31 21.13
CA ASN A 46 -9.17 15.28 20.48
C ASN A 46 -7.83 14.65 20.09
N VAL A 47 -7.27 13.78 20.94
CA VAL A 47 -6.03 13.05 20.64
C VAL A 47 -6.20 12.18 19.39
N ILE A 48 -7.31 11.42 19.29
CA ILE A 48 -7.60 10.61 18.09
C ILE A 48 -7.76 11.50 16.85
N SER A 49 -8.46 12.62 16.99
CA SER A 49 -8.66 13.55 15.90
C SER A 49 -7.35 14.18 15.41
N ASN A 50 -6.42 14.50 16.32
CA ASN A 50 -5.09 15.03 16.00
C ASN A 50 -4.26 13.98 15.26
N TRP A 51 -4.26 12.71 15.71
CA TRP A 51 -3.58 11.63 14.99
C TRP A 51 -4.15 11.43 13.59
N GLU A 52 -5.48 11.42 13.45
CA GLU A 52 -6.11 11.23 12.14
C GLU A 52 -5.88 12.39 11.16
N ARG A 53 -5.62 13.59 11.65
CA ARG A 53 -5.23 14.75 10.83
C ARG A 53 -3.72 14.83 10.59
N GLY A 54 -2.92 14.12 11.37
CA GLY A 54 -1.46 14.17 11.33
C GLY A 54 -0.84 15.33 12.11
N ASP A 55 -1.61 16.00 12.98
CA ASP A 55 -1.12 17.12 13.80
C ASP A 55 -0.07 16.65 14.84
N ASN A 56 -0.21 15.40 15.29
CA ASN A 56 0.77 14.69 16.11
C ASN A 56 0.70 13.18 15.78
N GLN A 57 1.62 12.41 16.35
CA GLN A 57 1.69 10.97 16.13
C GLN A 57 1.51 10.19 17.43
N PRO A 58 0.92 8.98 17.38
CA PRO A 58 0.91 8.06 18.50
C PRO A 58 2.35 7.58 18.78
N ASP A 59 2.67 7.40 20.06
CA ASP A 59 3.92 6.74 20.47
C ASP A 59 3.86 5.23 20.21
N VAL A 60 4.98 4.54 20.46
CA VAL A 60 5.12 3.10 20.20
C VAL A 60 4.11 2.26 20.99
N GLU A 61 3.86 2.60 22.26
CA GLU A 61 2.88 1.91 23.09
C GLU A 61 1.48 2.03 22.48
N MET A 62 1.13 3.24 22.05
CA MET A 62 -0.16 3.54 21.49
C MET A 62 -0.36 2.91 20.10
N ILE A 63 0.70 2.82 19.29
CA ILE A 63 0.70 2.07 18.03
C ILE A 63 0.36 0.59 18.30
N ALA A 64 1.00 -0.05 19.29
CA ALA A 64 0.70 -1.44 19.62
C ALA A 64 -0.77 -1.64 20.05
N ARG A 65 -1.28 -0.72 20.87
CA ARG A 65 -2.69 -0.75 21.31
C ARG A 65 -3.66 -0.49 20.15
N LEU A 66 -3.35 0.44 19.25
CA LEU A 66 -4.11 0.70 18.04
C LEU A 66 -4.20 -0.55 17.17
N CYS A 67 -3.07 -1.23 16.93
CA CYS A 67 -3.04 -2.48 16.16
C CYS A 67 -3.94 -3.55 16.77
N SER A 68 -3.92 -3.72 18.10
CA SER A 68 -4.77 -4.68 18.80
C SER A 68 -6.26 -4.35 18.71
N ILE A 69 -6.65 -3.10 18.97
CA ILE A 69 -8.07 -2.68 18.96
C ILE A 69 -8.64 -2.64 17.54
N LEU A 70 -7.84 -2.17 16.58
CA LEU A 70 -8.26 -1.98 15.20
C LEU A 70 -8.04 -3.21 14.32
N ASP A 71 -7.37 -4.24 14.86
CA ASP A 71 -7.12 -5.53 14.18
C ASP A 71 -6.38 -5.34 12.86
N VAL A 72 -5.23 -4.67 12.97
CA VAL A 72 -4.34 -4.35 11.86
C VAL A 72 -2.90 -4.63 12.26
N THR A 73 -2.05 -4.88 11.28
CA THR A 73 -0.62 -5.07 11.52
C THR A 73 0.08 -3.70 11.65
N PRO A 74 1.18 -3.62 12.41
CA PRO A 74 2.02 -2.42 12.45
C PRO A 74 2.50 -1.98 11.06
N ASN A 75 2.88 -2.93 10.20
CA ASN A 75 3.31 -2.62 8.82
C ASN A 75 2.23 -1.89 8.03
N TRP A 76 1.00 -2.37 8.10
CA TRP A 76 -0.12 -1.72 7.44
C TRP A 76 -0.42 -0.35 8.07
N LEU A 77 -0.44 -0.26 9.40
CA LEU A 77 -0.75 0.97 10.11
C LEU A 77 0.28 2.08 9.80
N LEU A 78 1.56 1.72 9.74
CA LEU A 78 2.69 2.62 9.53
C LEU A 78 3.04 2.84 8.05
N SER A 79 2.32 2.18 7.13
CA SER A 79 2.63 2.18 5.70
C SER A 79 4.08 1.75 5.41
N TRP A 80 4.61 0.84 6.23
CA TRP A 80 5.88 0.20 5.96
C TRP A 80 5.67 -0.83 4.88
N ASN A 81 5.84 -0.41 3.61
CA ASN A 81 5.95 -1.31 2.48
C ASN A 81 7.22 -2.16 2.67
N THR A 82 7.05 -3.35 3.25
CA THR A 82 8.12 -4.35 3.37
C THR A 82 8.15 -5.33 2.20
N GLU A 83 7.13 -5.30 1.34
CA GLU A 83 7.19 -6.01 0.08
C GLU A 83 7.94 -5.10 -0.91
N PRO A 84 9.08 -5.53 -1.50
CA PRO A 84 9.52 -4.89 -2.74
C PRO A 84 8.32 -4.90 -3.68
N GLU A 85 8.09 -3.85 -4.47
CA GLU A 85 7.02 -3.85 -5.48
C GLU A 85 7.23 -5.02 -6.45
N THR A 86 6.73 -6.21 -6.12
CA THR A 86 6.77 -7.37 -7.00
C THR A 86 5.64 -7.18 -7.97
N ILE A 87 6.00 -6.69 -9.15
CA ILE A 87 5.09 -6.73 -10.29
C ILE A 87 4.93 -8.21 -10.66
N ASP A 88 3.82 -8.82 -10.20
CA ASP A 88 3.49 -10.24 -10.49
C ASP A 88 3.37 -10.51 -12.00
N THR A 89 3.04 -9.50 -12.80
CA THR A 89 2.90 -9.62 -14.24
C THR A 89 3.27 -8.31 -14.95
N ILE A 90 4.33 -8.35 -15.77
CA ILE A 90 4.59 -7.34 -16.80
C ILE A 90 3.93 -7.83 -18.09
N ALA A 91 2.65 -7.50 -18.30
CA ALA A 91 1.97 -7.77 -19.56
C ALA A 91 2.28 -6.65 -20.56
N ALA A 92 3.10 -6.92 -21.56
CA ALA A 92 3.26 -6.03 -22.70
C ALA A 92 2.01 -6.11 -23.57
N HIS A 93 1.09 -5.15 -23.46
CA HIS A 93 0.08 -4.92 -24.51
C HIS A 93 0.80 -4.36 -25.73
N ASN A 94 1.33 -5.25 -26.56
CA ASN A 94 1.92 -4.91 -27.85
C ASN A 94 0.78 -4.60 -28.84
N SER A 95 0.10 -3.47 -28.64
CA SER A 95 -0.87 -2.97 -29.62
C SER A 95 -0.13 -2.68 -30.93
N GLY A 96 -0.16 -3.64 -31.85
CA GLY A 96 0.44 -3.56 -33.19
C GLY A 96 1.67 -4.44 -33.45
N ILE A 97 2.16 -5.22 -32.48
CA ILE A 97 3.30 -6.13 -32.71
C ILE A 97 2.86 -7.57 -32.44
N THR A 98 2.82 -8.39 -33.48
CA THR A 98 2.63 -9.83 -33.37
C THR A 98 4.01 -10.47 -33.37
N LEU A 99 4.37 -11.13 -32.27
CA LEU A 99 5.61 -11.91 -32.20
C LEU A 99 5.41 -13.25 -32.92
N THR A 100 6.37 -13.61 -33.75
CA THR A 100 6.51 -14.97 -34.29
C THR A 100 6.76 -15.98 -33.17
N GLN A 101 6.57 -17.26 -33.48
CA GLN A 101 6.81 -18.33 -32.50
C GLN A 101 8.27 -18.33 -31.98
N GLU A 102 9.24 -18.04 -32.86
CA GLU A 102 10.66 -17.95 -32.48
C GLU A 102 10.92 -16.80 -31.50
N GLU A 103 10.35 -15.62 -31.76
CA GLU A 103 10.50 -14.46 -30.88
C GLU A 103 9.82 -14.68 -29.52
N GLN A 104 8.66 -15.36 -29.51
CA GLN A 104 8.00 -15.77 -28.27
C GLN A 104 8.88 -16.75 -27.45
N GLU A 105 9.57 -17.67 -28.12
CA GLU A 105 10.51 -18.58 -27.47
C GLU A 105 11.67 -17.82 -26.81
N LYS A 106 12.28 -16.86 -27.53
CA LYS A 106 13.35 -16.00 -27.02
C LYS A 106 12.93 -15.21 -25.78
N VAL A 107 11.73 -14.63 -25.78
CA VAL A 107 11.19 -13.93 -24.60
C VAL A 107 11.02 -14.90 -23.41
N ARG A 108 10.55 -16.12 -23.65
CA ARG A 108 10.42 -17.15 -22.60
C ARG A 108 11.76 -17.59 -22.04
N GLU A 109 12.77 -17.78 -22.89
CA GLU A 109 14.13 -18.12 -22.45
C GLU A 109 14.75 -17.02 -21.61
N PHE A 110 14.61 -15.75 -22.03
CA PHE A 110 15.11 -14.63 -21.26
C PHE A 110 14.43 -14.50 -19.89
N ALA A 111 13.11 -14.71 -19.83
CA ALA A 111 12.39 -14.75 -18.56
C ALA A 111 12.88 -15.89 -17.63
N LYS A 112 13.19 -17.07 -18.19
CA LYS A 112 13.78 -18.18 -17.43
C LYS A 112 15.20 -17.83 -16.93
N PHE A 113 16.02 -17.21 -17.76
CA PHE A 113 17.36 -16.73 -17.41
C PHE A 113 17.33 -15.71 -16.27
N LEU A 114 16.46 -14.70 -16.34
CA LEU A 114 16.32 -13.73 -15.25
C LEU A 114 15.89 -14.38 -13.92
N LYS A 115 15.09 -15.45 -13.97
CA LYS A 115 14.72 -16.23 -12.77
C LYS A 115 15.89 -17.02 -12.18
N SER A 116 16.80 -17.56 -13.01
CA SER A 116 17.94 -18.34 -12.51
C SER A 116 19.01 -17.45 -11.84
N GLN A 117 19.18 -16.21 -12.30
CA GLN A 117 20.10 -15.23 -11.72
C GLN A 117 19.72 -14.76 -10.30
N ARG A 118 18.49 -15.02 -9.83
CA ARG A 118 18.00 -14.63 -8.49
C ARG A 118 18.25 -15.68 -7.40
N LYS A 119 18.74 -16.87 -7.74
CA LYS A 119 19.00 -17.96 -6.78
C LYS A 119 20.47 -18.00 -6.29
N GLY A 120 21.11 -16.84 -6.17
CA GLY A 120 22.46 -16.67 -5.61
C GLY A 120 22.42 -16.08 -4.22
#